data_AF-A0A7S2FS51-F1
#
_entry.id   AF-A0A7S2FS51-F1
#
_cell.length_a   1.000
_cell.length_b   1.000
_cell.length_c   1.000
_cell.angle_alpha   90.00
_cell.angle_beta   90.00
_cell.angle_gamma   90.00
#
_symmetry.space_group_name_H-M   'P 1'
#
loop_
_entity.id
_entity.type
_entity.pdbx_description
1 polymer ?
#
loop_
_entity_poly.entity_id
_entity_poly.type
_entity_poly.pdbx_seq_one_letter_code
_entity_poly.pdbx_strand_id
1 'polypeptide(L)'
;VAAAPPPPPAQAAPVPAPEPVHISAALRSRAELAGVQIDQLADLARAEDLVNRVEGLSKRTAGKLRAECETFGIPTDEHMSRAELSNLVRDFIVWEELSTSALCDTCRERGYTVDESQEKSELLELLKHSYWDGLGVPIARIKAGSALELLGKMREVASLGECELILRSDDFGVEMADDPEVARKDIQQALIWDVFPLAELRRDCAAYGVTPPAAGGSPDGERQS
;
A
#
# COMPACT_ATOMS: atom_id res chain seq x y z
N VAL A 1 -55.65 -25.32 -42.74
CA VAL A 1 -54.58 -26.22 -42.26
C VAL A 1 -53.94 -25.55 -41.06
N ALA A 2 -54.27 -26.00 -39.84
CA ALA A 2 -53.72 -25.41 -38.61
C ALA A 2 -52.29 -25.94 -38.42
N ALA A 3 -51.32 -25.03 -38.36
CA ALA A 3 -49.93 -25.37 -38.11
C ALA A 3 -49.78 -25.92 -36.68
N ALA A 4 -49.15 -27.08 -36.57
CA ALA A 4 -48.88 -27.71 -35.28
C ALA A 4 -47.91 -26.82 -34.45
N PRO A 5 -48.14 -26.68 -33.13
CA PRO A 5 -47.27 -25.90 -32.27
C PRO A 5 -45.87 -26.53 -32.20
N PRO A 6 -44.82 -25.69 -32.11
CA PRO A 6 -43.44 -26.17 -32.02
C PRO A 6 -43.22 -26.98 -30.74
N PRO A 7 -42.34 -28.01 -30.78
CA PRO A 7 -42.04 -28.83 -29.62
C PRO A 7 -41.34 -28.01 -28.52
N PRO A 8 -41.57 -28.34 -27.23
CA PRO A 8 -40.91 -27.66 -26.12
C PRO A 8 -39.38 -27.85 -26.20
N PRO A 9 -38.60 -26.83 -25.81
CA PRO A 9 -37.14 -26.95 -25.77
C PRO A 9 -36.75 -28.10 -24.85
N ALA A 10 -35.86 -28.97 -25.34
CA ALA A 10 -35.33 -30.08 -24.57
C ALA A 10 -34.74 -29.54 -23.24
N GLN A 11 -35.25 -30.04 -22.11
CA GLN A 11 -34.66 -29.72 -20.81
C GLN A 11 -33.20 -30.14 -20.83
N ALA A 12 -32.29 -29.16 -20.70
CA ALA A 12 -30.87 -29.41 -20.55
C ALA A 12 -30.69 -30.33 -19.33
N ALA A 13 -29.91 -31.40 -19.50
CA ALA A 13 -29.60 -32.30 -18.40
C ALA A 13 -29.03 -31.48 -17.22
N PRO A 14 -29.42 -31.80 -15.97
CA PRO A 14 -28.92 -31.09 -14.80
C PRO A 14 -27.38 -31.16 -14.80
N VAL A 15 -26.74 -30.00 -14.79
CA VAL A 15 -25.28 -29.90 -14.67
C VAL A 15 -24.90 -30.59 -13.36
N PRO A 16 -24.00 -31.59 -13.37
CA PRO A 16 -23.58 -32.26 -12.15
C PRO A 16 -23.01 -31.23 -11.17
N ALA A 17 -23.44 -31.29 -9.92
CA ALA A 17 -22.95 -30.40 -8.88
C ALA A 17 -21.42 -30.52 -8.77
N PRO A 18 -20.67 -29.41 -8.62
CA PRO A 18 -19.23 -29.47 -8.45
C PRO A 18 -18.89 -30.29 -7.20
N GLU A 19 -18.00 -31.26 -7.34
CA GLU A 19 -17.51 -32.05 -6.21
C GLU A 19 -16.78 -31.13 -5.21
N PRO A 20 -16.97 -31.34 -3.89
CA PRO A 20 -16.31 -30.53 -2.88
C PRO A 20 -14.78 -30.71 -2.98
N VAL A 21 -14.06 -29.60 -3.16
CA VAL A 21 -12.60 -29.59 -3.20
C VAL A 21 -12.07 -29.92 -1.80
N HIS A 22 -11.53 -31.13 -1.63
CA HIS A 22 -10.94 -31.56 -0.37
C HIS A 22 -9.48 -31.08 -0.23
N ILE A 23 -9.25 -30.12 0.66
CA ILE A 23 -7.91 -29.61 0.97
C ILE A 23 -7.25 -30.54 1.99
N SER A 24 -6.09 -31.10 1.63
CA SER A 24 -5.35 -31.96 2.54
C SER A 24 -4.84 -31.21 3.77
N ALA A 25 -4.76 -31.89 4.92
CA ALA A 25 -4.19 -31.33 6.14
C ALA A 25 -2.72 -30.87 5.95
N ALA A 26 -1.97 -31.58 5.11
CA ALA A 26 -0.60 -31.21 4.75
C ALA A 26 -0.54 -29.86 4.01
N LEU A 27 -1.47 -29.60 3.08
CA LEU A 27 -1.54 -28.33 2.37
C LEU A 27 -1.93 -27.18 3.31
N ARG A 28 -2.89 -27.39 4.22
CA ARG A 28 -3.23 -26.38 5.25
C ARG A 28 -2.03 -26.01 6.12
N SER A 29 -1.30 -27.01 6.63
CA SER A 29 -0.12 -26.76 7.46
C SER A 29 0.99 -26.01 6.71
N ARG A 30 1.22 -26.33 5.42
CA ARG A 30 2.17 -25.59 4.59
C ARG A 30 1.73 -24.16 4.34
N ALA A 31 0.44 -23.95 4.07
CA ALA A 31 -0.11 -22.62 3.87
C ALA A 31 0.01 -21.74 5.12
N GLU A 32 -0.28 -22.28 6.30
CA GLU A 32 -0.08 -21.57 7.57
C GLU A 32 1.38 -21.13 7.76
N LEU A 33 2.34 -22.03 7.50
CA LEU A 33 3.78 -21.70 7.55
C LEU A 33 4.19 -20.66 6.50
N ALA A 34 3.52 -20.65 5.34
CA ALA A 34 3.72 -19.66 4.29
C ALA A 34 2.99 -18.33 4.55
N GLY A 35 2.16 -18.25 5.61
CA GLY A 35 1.33 -17.08 5.91
C GLY A 35 0.11 -16.91 5.01
N VAL A 36 -0.39 -18.01 4.43
CA VAL A 36 -1.54 -18.03 3.51
C VAL A 36 -2.78 -18.54 4.24
N GLN A 37 -3.85 -17.75 4.24
CA GLN A 37 -5.14 -18.14 4.83
C GLN A 37 -6.00 -18.83 3.77
N ILE A 38 -5.87 -20.16 3.65
CA ILE A 38 -6.56 -20.95 2.61
C ILE A 38 -8.07 -20.72 2.59
N ASP A 39 -8.69 -20.64 3.77
CA ASP A 39 -10.15 -20.53 3.88
C ASP A 39 -10.70 -19.18 3.36
N GLN A 40 -9.82 -18.21 3.08
CA GLN A 40 -10.16 -16.89 2.54
C GLN A 40 -9.92 -16.72 1.03
N LEU A 41 -9.35 -17.74 0.38
CA LEU A 41 -9.02 -17.69 -1.05
C LEU A 41 -10.29 -17.69 -1.91
N ALA A 42 -10.24 -16.98 -3.03
CA ALA A 42 -11.35 -16.97 -3.99
C ALA A 42 -11.52 -18.31 -4.71
N ASP A 43 -10.41 -19.04 -4.92
CA ASP A 43 -10.39 -20.33 -5.60
C ASP A 43 -9.44 -21.30 -4.87
N LEU A 44 -10.04 -22.30 -4.21
CA LEU A 44 -9.31 -23.32 -3.46
C LEU A 44 -8.49 -24.24 -4.36
N ALA A 45 -8.83 -24.36 -5.66
CA ALA A 45 -8.05 -25.15 -6.60
C ALA A 45 -6.66 -24.55 -6.84
N ARG A 46 -6.49 -23.24 -6.60
CA ARG A 46 -5.22 -22.52 -6.75
C ARG A 46 -4.37 -22.48 -5.48
N ALA A 47 -4.87 -23.04 -4.37
CA ALA A 47 -4.19 -22.97 -3.08
C ALA A 47 -2.79 -23.60 -3.11
N GLU A 48 -2.64 -24.75 -3.77
CA GLU A 48 -1.33 -25.42 -3.87
C GLU A 48 -0.32 -24.61 -4.68
N ASP A 49 -0.74 -24.05 -5.82
CA ASP A 49 0.09 -23.20 -6.65
C ASP A 49 0.51 -21.91 -5.92
N LEU A 50 -0.42 -21.29 -5.18
CA LEU A 50 -0.14 -20.12 -4.35
C LEU A 50 0.92 -20.43 -3.28
N VAL A 51 0.76 -21.52 -2.53
CA VAL A 51 1.74 -21.94 -1.51
C VAL A 51 3.10 -22.20 -2.14
N ASN A 52 3.15 -22.92 -3.26
CA ASN A 52 4.39 -23.18 -3.99
C ASN A 52 5.07 -21.88 -4.46
N ARG A 53 4.28 -20.92 -4.95
CA ARG A 53 4.78 -19.62 -5.41
C ARG A 53 5.36 -18.81 -4.25
N VAL A 54 4.69 -18.76 -3.11
CA VAL A 54 5.16 -18.09 -1.88
C VAL A 54 6.42 -18.73 -1.32
N GLU A 55 6.45 -20.06 -1.17
CA GLU A 55 7.64 -20.80 -0.72
C GLU A 55 8.84 -20.55 -1.65
N GLY A 56 8.58 -20.44 -2.96
CA GLY A 56 9.56 -20.13 -3.98
C GLY A 56 10.23 -18.75 -3.86
N LEU A 57 9.59 -17.78 -3.19
CA LEU A 57 10.15 -16.42 -3.02
C LEU A 57 11.48 -16.43 -2.27
N SER A 58 11.62 -17.34 -1.29
CA SER A 58 12.84 -17.52 -0.51
C SER A 58 14.09 -17.82 -1.36
N LYS A 59 13.90 -18.41 -2.56
CA LYS A 59 14.95 -18.79 -3.49
C LYS A 59 15.26 -17.69 -4.53
N ARG A 60 14.46 -16.63 -4.60
CA ARG A 60 14.64 -15.53 -5.57
C ARG A 60 15.70 -14.54 -5.08
N THR A 61 16.42 -13.96 -6.04
CA THR A 61 17.38 -12.88 -5.79
C THR A 61 16.65 -11.56 -5.58
N ALA A 62 17.30 -10.59 -4.92
CA ALA A 62 16.72 -9.26 -4.71
C ALA A 62 16.30 -8.59 -6.04
N GLY A 63 17.12 -8.70 -7.09
CA GLY A 63 16.78 -8.15 -8.41
C GLY A 63 15.53 -8.77 -9.04
N LYS A 64 15.30 -10.09 -8.87
CA LYS A 64 14.07 -10.73 -9.35
C LYS A 64 12.84 -10.30 -8.54
N LEU A 65 13.00 -10.15 -7.22
CA LEU A 65 11.91 -9.67 -6.36
C LEU A 65 11.54 -8.23 -6.69
N ARG A 66 12.51 -7.35 -6.96
CA ARG A 66 12.24 -5.97 -7.43
C ARG A 66 11.47 -5.95 -8.74
N ALA A 67 11.89 -6.74 -9.72
CA ALA A 67 11.17 -6.85 -10.99
C ALA A 67 9.72 -7.30 -10.78
N GLU A 68 9.45 -8.20 -9.83
CA GLU A 68 8.07 -8.59 -9.49
C GLU A 68 7.30 -7.48 -8.78
N CYS A 69 7.91 -6.76 -7.85
CA CYS A 69 7.29 -5.56 -7.26
C CYS A 69 6.88 -4.55 -8.35
N GLU A 70 7.74 -4.32 -9.34
CA GLU A 70 7.44 -3.46 -10.49
C GLU A 70 6.25 -3.99 -11.30
N THR A 71 6.11 -5.31 -11.49
CA THR A 71 4.91 -5.88 -12.13
C THR A 71 3.63 -5.61 -11.35
N PHE A 72 3.70 -5.48 -10.03
CA PHE A 72 2.58 -5.08 -9.19
C PHE A 72 2.36 -3.56 -9.13
N GLY A 73 3.21 -2.78 -9.81
CA GLY A 73 3.19 -1.32 -9.76
C GLY A 73 3.69 -0.77 -8.43
N ILE A 74 4.51 -1.51 -7.69
CA ILE A 74 5.06 -1.08 -6.41
C ILE A 74 6.46 -0.54 -6.64
N PRO A 75 6.70 0.76 -6.39
CA PRO A 75 8.04 1.30 -6.41
C PRO A 75 8.94 0.55 -5.41
N THR A 76 10.16 0.17 -5.82
CA THR A 76 11.15 -0.41 -4.91
C THR A 76 12.36 0.49 -4.77
N ASP A 77 12.88 0.57 -3.56
CA ASP A 77 14.08 1.32 -3.23
C ASP A 77 15.32 0.39 -3.28
N GLU A 78 16.47 0.93 -3.70
CA GLU A 78 17.70 0.13 -3.86
C GLU A 78 18.23 -0.39 -2.51
N HIS A 79 17.89 0.28 -1.40
CA HIS A 79 18.28 -0.08 -0.05
C HIS A 79 17.31 -1.07 0.60
N MET A 80 16.18 -1.43 -0.04
CA MET A 80 15.33 -2.49 0.47
C MET A 80 16.10 -3.82 0.53
N SER A 81 16.09 -4.43 1.71
CA SER A 81 16.64 -5.75 1.91
C SER A 81 15.84 -6.79 1.12
N ARG A 82 16.50 -7.90 0.80
CA ARG A 82 15.84 -9.04 0.14
C ARG A 82 14.64 -9.56 0.95
N ALA A 83 14.71 -9.50 2.28
CA ALA A 83 13.63 -9.96 3.15
C ALA A 83 12.40 -9.05 3.06
N GLU A 84 12.59 -7.72 3.09
CA GLU A 84 11.50 -6.76 2.88
C GLU A 84 10.84 -6.93 1.51
N LEU A 85 11.65 -7.05 0.45
CA LEU A 85 11.15 -7.30 -0.90
C LEU A 85 10.37 -8.61 -0.98
N SER A 86 10.87 -9.68 -0.34
CA SER A 86 10.18 -10.97 -0.32
C SER A 86 8.85 -10.91 0.43
N ASN A 87 8.79 -10.19 1.54
CA ASN A 87 7.55 -10.00 2.30
C ASN A 87 6.55 -9.19 1.50
N LEU A 88 6.99 -8.12 0.84
CA LEU A 88 6.15 -7.31 -0.04
C LEU A 88 5.55 -8.17 -1.15
N VAL A 89 6.39 -8.85 -1.93
CA VAL A 89 5.92 -9.71 -3.02
C VAL A 89 4.96 -10.79 -2.52
N ARG A 90 5.26 -11.40 -1.36
CA ARG A 90 4.38 -12.39 -0.74
C ARG A 90 3.00 -11.79 -0.44
N ASP A 91 2.97 -10.68 0.27
CA ASP A 91 1.71 -10.08 0.74
C ASP A 91 0.81 -9.73 -0.46
N PHE A 92 1.39 -9.19 -1.54
CA PHE A 92 0.67 -8.87 -2.76
C PHE A 92 0.17 -10.11 -3.52
N ILE A 93 1.01 -11.15 -3.65
CA ILE A 93 0.58 -12.42 -4.26
C ILE A 93 -0.59 -13.02 -3.46
N VAL A 94 -0.55 -12.94 -2.13
CA VAL A 94 -1.66 -13.41 -1.29
C VAL A 94 -2.91 -12.57 -1.53
N TRP A 95 -2.81 -11.24 -1.51
CA TRP A 95 -3.96 -10.35 -1.76
C TRP A 95 -4.59 -10.58 -3.13
N GLU A 96 -3.82 -10.83 -4.18
CA GLU A 96 -4.34 -11.15 -5.51
C GLU A 96 -5.20 -12.43 -5.52
N GLU A 97 -4.97 -13.36 -4.61
CA GLU A 97 -5.72 -14.62 -4.52
C GLU A 97 -6.85 -14.60 -3.48
N LEU A 98 -6.87 -13.61 -2.58
CA LEU A 98 -7.95 -13.45 -1.61
C LEU A 98 -9.30 -13.17 -2.31
N SER A 99 -10.37 -13.64 -1.69
CA SER A 99 -11.73 -13.25 -2.04
C SER A 99 -11.96 -11.75 -1.78
N THR A 100 -12.93 -11.15 -2.48
CA THR A 100 -13.28 -9.74 -2.28
C THR A 100 -13.66 -9.45 -0.83
N SER A 101 -14.43 -10.33 -0.18
CA SER A 101 -14.79 -10.19 1.23
C SER A 101 -13.56 -10.17 2.15
N ALA A 102 -12.60 -11.07 1.93
CA ALA A 102 -11.38 -11.12 2.72
C ALA A 102 -10.48 -9.89 2.49
N LEU A 103 -10.46 -9.35 1.26
CA LEU A 103 -9.77 -8.09 0.96
C LEU A 103 -10.41 -6.91 1.68
N CYS A 104 -11.75 -6.84 1.73
CA CYS A 104 -12.45 -5.81 2.51
C CYS A 104 -12.06 -5.87 3.99
N ASP A 105 -12.03 -7.08 4.57
CA ASP A 105 -11.63 -7.26 5.97
C ASP A 105 -10.19 -6.84 6.20
N THR A 106 -9.27 -7.24 5.31
CA THR A 106 -7.86 -6.81 5.36
C THR A 106 -7.71 -5.29 5.28
N CYS A 107 -8.51 -4.61 4.46
CA CYS A 107 -8.52 -3.15 4.38
C CYS A 107 -9.02 -2.51 5.68
N ARG A 108 -10.10 -3.05 6.27
CA ARG A 108 -10.68 -2.55 7.54
C ARG A 108 -9.72 -2.73 8.72
N GLU A 109 -9.03 -3.86 8.79
CA GLU A 109 -7.98 -4.12 9.79
C GLU A 109 -6.85 -3.08 9.73
N ARG A 110 -6.60 -2.52 8.54
CA ARG A 110 -5.63 -1.44 8.32
C ARG A 110 -6.21 -0.03 8.49
N GLY A 111 -7.46 0.09 8.91
CA GLY A 111 -8.13 1.36 9.20
C GLY A 111 -8.81 2.04 8.01
N TYR A 112 -8.94 1.36 6.87
CA TYR A 112 -9.65 1.91 5.71
C TYR A 112 -11.16 1.67 5.83
N THR A 113 -11.94 2.68 5.43
CA THR A 113 -13.39 2.54 5.27
C THR A 113 -13.65 1.97 3.88
N VAL A 114 -14.27 0.78 3.83
CA VAL A 114 -14.49 0.03 2.60
C VAL A 114 -15.97 -0.32 2.45
N ASP A 115 -16.50 -0.09 1.25
CA ASP A 115 -17.85 -0.52 0.85
C ASP A 115 -17.81 -1.93 0.26
N GLU A 116 -18.81 -2.77 0.54
CA GLU A 116 -18.88 -4.13 0.02
C GLU A 116 -19.10 -4.19 -1.50
N SER A 117 -19.54 -3.09 -2.12
CA SER A 117 -19.67 -2.97 -3.57
C SER A 117 -18.36 -2.64 -4.29
N GLN A 118 -17.26 -2.39 -3.57
CA GLN A 118 -16.00 -2.03 -4.21
C GLN A 118 -15.44 -3.20 -5.02
N GLU A 119 -14.89 -2.88 -6.20
CA GLU A 119 -14.25 -3.87 -7.03
C GLU A 119 -12.94 -4.35 -6.40
N LYS A 120 -12.59 -5.61 -6.66
CA LYS A 120 -11.34 -6.22 -6.16
C LYS A 120 -10.10 -5.39 -6.53
N SER A 121 -10.08 -4.80 -7.72
CA SER A 121 -9.00 -3.90 -8.18
C SER A 121 -8.83 -2.68 -7.28
N GLU A 122 -9.92 -2.03 -6.87
CA GLU A 122 -9.88 -0.87 -5.98
C GLU A 122 -9.37 -1.23 -4.59
N LEU A 123 -9.81 -2.37 -4.05
CA LEU A 123 -9.33 -2.89 -2.76
C LEU A 123 -7.84 -3.18 -2.80
N LEU A 124 -7.36 -3.79 -3.89
CA LEU A 124 -5.93 -4.04 -4.06
C LEU A 124 -5.15 -2.72 -4.09
N GLU A 125 -5.61 -1.71 -4.85
CA GLU A 125 -4.99 -0.37 -4.88
C GLU A 125 -4.94 0.28 -3.49
N LEU A 126 -6.03 0.20 -2.71
CA LEU A 126 -6.06 0.68 -1.32
C LEU A 126 -5.01 -0.04 -0.45
N LEU A 127 -4.88 -1.36 -0.57
CA LEU A 127 -3.86 -2.11 0.15
C LEU A 127 -2.45 -1.72 -0.28
N LYS A 128 -2.21 -1.40 -1.56
CA LYS A 128 -0.92 -0.86 -2.02
C LYS A 128 -0.62 0.46 -1.32
N HIS A 129 -1.59 1.37 -1.27
CA HIS A 129 -1.43 2.65 -0.57
C HIS A 129 -1.14 2.46 0.92
N SER A 130 -1.80 1.50 1.56
CA SER A 130 -1.58 1.20 2.98
C SER A 130 -0.17 0.76 3.32
N TYR A 131 0.52 0.12 2.38
CA TYR A 131 1.93 -0.23 2.56
C TYR A 131 2.79 1.03 2.66
N TRP A 132 2.56 2.00 1.77
CA TRP A 132 3.28 3.28 1.78
C TRP A 132 2.95 4.12 3.01
N ASP A 133 1.68 4.16 3.40
CA ASP A 133 1.26 4.86 4.62
C ASP A 133 1.93 4.26 5.87
N GLY A 134 2.09 2.93 5.93
CA GLY A 134 2.84 2.26 6.99
C GLY A 134 4.34 2.59 7.03
N LEU A 135 4.90 3.06 5.92
CA LEU A 135 6.27 3.61 5.84
C LEU A 135 6.31 5.13 6.07
N GLY A 136 5.17 5.76 6.36
CA GLY A 136 5.03 7.21 6.53
C GLY A 136 5.04 7.99 5.21
N VAL A 137 4.83 7.34 4.08
CA VAL A 137 4.81 7.96 2.75
C VAL A 137 3.36 8.07 2.25
N PRO A 138 2.76 9.27 2.22
CA PRO A 138 1.35 9.45 1.86
C PRO A 138 1.17 9.45 0.33
N ILE A 139 1.29 8.28 -0.31
CA ILE A 139 1.34 8.16 -1.78
C ILE A 139 0.09 8.73 -2.49
N ALA A 140 -1.06 8.74 -1.82
CA ALA A 140 -2.29 9.34 -2.34
C ALA A 140 -2.22 10.88 -2.47
N ARG A 141 -1.27 11.53 -1.79
CA ARG A 141 -1.14 13.00 -1.70
C ARG A 141 0.04 13.54 -2.50
N ILE A 142 0.95 12.67 -2.93
CA ILE A 142 2.18 13.05 -3.62
C ILE A 142 2.21 12.48 -5.04
N LYS A 143 3.13 12.99 -5.88
CA LYS A 143 3.36 12.41 -7.20
C LYS A 143 4.07 11.07 -7.04
N ALA A 144 3.67 10.07 -7.83
CA ALA A 144 4.26 8.72 -7.77
C ALA A 144 5.79 8.72 -7.87
N GLY A 145 6.38 9.57 -8.71
CA GLY A 145 7.84 9.67 -8.85
C GLY A 145 8.57 10.20 -7.60
N SER A 146 7.89 10.98 -6.76
CA SER A 146 8.48 11.56 -5.54
C SER A 146 8.44 10.61 -4.35
N ALA A 147 7.63 9.55 -4.39
CA ALA A 147 7.46 8.61 -3.28
C ALA A 147 8.75 7.85 -2.94
N LEU A 148 9.49 7.40 -3.96
CA LEU A 148 10.77 6.70 -3.77
C LEU A 148 11.85 7.61 -3.22
N GLU A 149 11.98 8.81 -3.78
CA GLU A 149 12.95 9.79 -3.31
C GLU A 149 12.67 10.17 -1.84
N LEU A 150 11.39 10.38 -1.51
CA LEU A 150 10.97 10.66 -0.14
C LEU A 150 11.33 9.50 0.81
N LEU A 151 11.00 8.25 0.44
CA LEU A 151 11.33 7.08 1.25
C LEU A 151 12.85 6.95 1.49
N GLY A 152 13.66 7.19 0.46
CA GLY A 152 15.12 7.22 0.56
C GLY A 152 15.59 8.25 1.59
N LYS A 153 15.12 9.50 1.50
CA LYS A 153 15.43 10.57 2.47
C LYS A 153 14.95 10.23 3.88
N MET A 154 13.76 9.64 4.04
CA MET A 154 13.23 9.25 5.35
C MET A 154 14.07 8.15 6.02
N ARG A 155 14.57 7.19 5.23
CA ARG A 155 15.49 6.14 5.70
C ARG A 155 16.84 6.69 6.10
N GLU A 156 17.36 7.63 5.31
CA GLU A 156 18.59 8.37 5.65
C GLU A 156 18.43 9.02 7.02
N VAL A 157 17.36 9.82 7.22
CA VAL A 157 17.05 10.48 8.50
C VAL A 157 16.90 9.48 9.65
N ALA A 158 16.24 8.34 9.42
CA ALA A 158 16.09 7.30 10.45
C ALA A 158 17.43 6.66 10.87
N SER A 159 18.45 6.72 10.00
CA SER A 159 19.79 6.18 10.27
C SER A 159 20.76 7.19 10.91
N LEU A 160 20.42 8.48 10.92
CA LEU A 160 21.28 9.54 11.46
C LEU A 160 21.47 9.41 12.97
N GLY A 161 22.69 9.70 13.43
CA GLY A 161 23.00 9.85 14.85
C GLY A 161 22.41 11.14 15.43
N GLU A 162 22.35 11.24 16.77
CA GLU A 162 21.81 12.41 17.47
C GLU A 162 22.48 13.73 17.04
N CYS A 163 23.81 13.77 16.97
CA CYS A 163 24.54 14.96 16.52
C CYS A 163 24.20 15.37 15.08
N GLU A 164 23.96 14.41 14.19
CA GLU A 164 23.62 14.69 12.78
C GLU A 164 22.18 15.17 12.65
N LEU A 165 21.26 14.66 13.48
CA LEU A 165 19.88 15.14 13.56
C LEU A 165 19.82 16.60 14.00
N ILE A 166 20.69 17.02 14.92
CA ILE A 166 20.79 18.43 15.34
C ILE A 166 21.14 19.30 14.14
N LEU A 167 22.20 18.92 13.40
CA LEU A 167 22.63 19.67 12.22
C LEU A 167 21.55 19.70 11.15
N ARG A 168 20.84 18.58 10.95
CA ARG A 168 19.80 18.47 9.94
C ARG A 168 18.53 19.23 10.31
N SER A 169 18.19 19.35 11.58
CA SER A 169 17.01 20.09 12.03
C SER A 169 17.11 21.58 11.65
N ASP A 170 18.31 22.15 11.74
CA ASP A 170 18.59 23.54 11.34
C ASP A 170 18.34 23.76 9.83
N ASP A 171 18.76 22.81 8.98
CA ASP A 171 18.50 22.87 7.52
C ASP A 171 17.00 22.93 7.19
N PHE A 172 16.14 22.30 8.01
CA PHE A 172 14.69 22.27 7.82
C PHE A 172 13.95 23.36 8.62
N GLY A 173 14.67 24.20 9.38
CA GLY A 173 14.08 25.20 10.26
C GLY A 173 13.17 24.60 11.35
N VAL A 174 13.46 23.36 11.75
CA VAL A 174 12.73 22.66 12.83
C VAL A 174 13.36 23.04 14.16
N GLU A 175 12.53 23.45 15.13
CA GLU A 175 13.00 23.73 16.47
C GLU A 175 13.55 22.45 17.11
N MET A 176 14.73 22.56 17.72
CA MET A 176 15.39 21.43 18.35
C MET A 176 14.56 20.89 19.51
N ALA A 177 13.98 19.70 19.32
CA ALA A 177 13.39 18.94 20.41
C ALA A 177 14.48 18.33 21.30
N ASP A 178 14.24 18.25 22.61
CA ASP A 178 15.11 17.53 23.56
C ASP A 178 15.14 16.00 23.30
N ASP A 179 14.14 15.49 22.58
CA ASP A 179 14.01 14.07 22.25
C ASP A 179 14.38 13.83 20.76
N PRO A 180 15.41 13.01 20.48
CA PRO A 180 15.83 12.72 19.10
C PRO A 180 14.75 12.03 18.26
N GLU A 181 13.83 11.27 18.87
CA GLU A 181 12.73 10.62 18.14
C GLU A 181 11.66 11.62 17.71
N VAL A 182 11.47 12.71 18.48
CA VAL A 182 10.61 13.82 18.08
C VAL A 182 11.27 14.59 16.93
N ALA A 183 12.55 14.92 17.05
CA ALA A 183 13.30 15.60 15.98
C ALA A 183 13.28 14.80 14.66
N ARG A 184 13.43 13.47 14.71
CA ARG A 184 13.31 12.60 13.53
C ARG A 184 11.94 12.70 12.87
N LYS A 185 10.86 12.64 13.67
CA LYS A 185 9.49 12.76 13.16
C LYS A 185 9.24 14.11 12.53
N ASP A 186 9.73 15.19 13.14
CA ASP A 186 9.55 16.54 12.62
C ASP A 186 10.33 16.75 11.31
N ILE A 187 11.57 16.25 11.22
CA ILE A 187 12.33 16.26 9.96
C ILE A 187 11.62 15.42 8.89
N GLN A 188 11.13 14.22 9.24
CA GLN A 188 10.37 13.38 8.30
C GLN A 188 9.09 14.08 7.83
N GLN A 189 8.39 14.79 8.72
CA GLN A 189 7.22 15.58 8.37
C GLN A 189 7.58 16.75 7.44
N ALA A 190 8.69 17.43 7.68
CA ALA A 190 9.20 18.48 6.81
C ALA A 190 9.57 17.94 5.41
N LEU A 191 10.17 16.75 5.33
CA LEU A 191 10.44 16.06 4.07
C LEU A 191 9.16 15.71 3.31
N ILE A 192 8.11 15.26 4.00
CA ILE A 192 6.80 15.01 3.40
C ILE A 192 6.24 16.30 2.80
N TRP A 193 6.31 17.40 3.55
CA TRP A 193 5.84 18.71 3.09
C TRP A 193 6.63 19.25 1.88
N ASP A 194 7.95 19.02 1.82
CA ASP A 194 8.79 19.44 0.68
C ASP A 194 8.31 18.84 -0.66
N VAL A 195 7.77 17.62 -0.65
CA VAL A 195 7.26 16.96 -1.86
C VAL A 195 5.77 17.17 -2.11
N PHE A 196 5.04 17.82 -1.20
CA PHE A 196 3.61 18.03 -1.34
C PHE A 196 3.30 19.06 -2.43
N PRO A 197 2.27 18.82 -3.27
CA PRO A 197 1.70 19.87 -4.10
C PRO A 197 1.23 21.05 -3.22
N LEU A 198 1.36 22.29 -3.72
CA LEU A 198 0.99 23.50 -2.97
C LEU A 198 -0.47 23.46 -2.42
N ALA A 199 -1.39 22.80 -3.12
CA ALA A 199 -2.77 22.64 -2.67
C ALA A 199 -2.88 21.75 -1.42
N GLU A 200 -2.06 20.68 -1.33
CA GLU A 200 -1.99 19.78 -0.19
C GLU A 200 -1.34 20.46 1.01
N LEU A 201 -0.24 21.18 0.79
CA LEU A 201 0.40 22.00 1.83
C LEU A 201 -0.57 23.01 2.46
N ARG A 202 -1.33 23.73 1.64
CA ARG A 202 -2.34 24.68 2.14
C ARG A 202 -3.41 23.99 2.98
N ARG A 203 -3.80 22.76 2.62
CA ARG A 203 -4.77 21.97 3.39
C ARG A 203 -4.19 21.59 4.75
N ASP A 204 -2.94 21.13 4.80
CA ASP A 204 -2.26 20.81 6.05
C ASP A 204 -2.08 22.05 6.92
N CYS A 205 -1.56 23.16 6.37
CA CYS A 205 -1.44 24.42 7.10
C CYS A 205 -2.78 24.86 7.71
N ALA A 206 -3.88 24.78 6.96
CA ALA A 206 -5.21 25.10 7.46
C ALA A 206 -5.66 24.17 8.60
N ALA A 207 -5.33 22.86 8.53
CA ALA A 207 -5.62 21.91 9.59
C ALA A 207 -4.84 22.24 10.89
N TYR A 208 -3.66 22.85 10.78
CA TYR A 208 -2.88 23.35 11.91
C TYR A 208 -3.24 24.79 12.33
N GLY A 209 -4.25 25.41 11.71
CA GLY A 209 -4.62 26.81 11.99
C GLY A 209 -3.63 27.85 11.44
N VAL A 210 -2.68 27.42 10.61
CA VAL A 210 -1.73 28.30 9.91
C VAL A 210 -2.43 28.84 8.68
N THR A 211 -2.86 30.09 8.74
CA THR A 211 -3.38 30.81 7.57
C THR A 211 -2.24 31.52 6.86
N PRO A 212 -1.97 31.24 5.57
CA PRO A 212 -0.96 31.98 4.85
C PRO A 212 -1.37 33.46 4.82
N PRO A 213 -0.43 34.40 4.98
CA PRO A 213 -0.72 35.82 4.90
C PRO A 213 -1.43 36.09 3.57
N ALA A 214 -2.56 36.80 3.63
CA ALA A 214 -3.35 37.08 2.45
C ALA A 214 -2.43 37.72 1.39
N ALA A 215 -2.33 37.10 0.22
CA ALA A 215 -1.42 37.48 -0.87
C ALA A 215 -1.73 38.88 -1.48
N GLY A 216 -2.54 39.70 -0.81
CA GLY A 216 -2.92 41.05 -1.20
C GLY A 216 -2.44 42.15 -0.24
N GLY A 217 -1.63 41.83 0.78
CA GLY A 217 -0.92 42.86 1.54
C GLY A 217 0.26 43.40 0.73
N SER A 218 -0.01 44.31 -0.20
CA SER A 218 1.07 45.06 -0.87
C SER A 218 1.90 45.76 0.22
N PRO A 219 3.23 45.57 0.31
CA PRO A 219 4.08 46.26 1.27
C PRO A 219 4.29 47.75 0.93
N ASP A 220 3.29 48.40 0.34
CA ASP A 220 3.29 49.81 -0.04
C ASP A 220 2.61 50.65 1.04
N GLY A 221 3.44 51.24 1.91
CA GLY A 221 3.06 52.20 2.94
C GLY A 221 3.40 51.64 4.32
N GLU A 222 4.31 52.18 5.12
CA GLU A 222 4.76 53.56 5.28
C GLU A 222 6.25 53.57 5.64
N ARG A 223 7.10 54.11 4.77
CA ARG A 223 8.26 54.88 5.24
C ARG A 223 7.81 56.33 5.32
N GLN A 224 7.09 56.69 6.37
CA GLN A 224 7.03 58.09 6.78
C GLN A 224 8.28 58.40 7.60
N SER A 225 8.84 59.56 7.25
CA SER A 225 10.16 60.06 7.59
C SER A 225 10.29 60.59 9.01
#